data_AF-A0A1M3DSJ2-F1
#
_entry.id   AF-A0A1M3DSJ2-F1
#
_cell.length_a   1.000
_cell.length_b   1.000
_cell.length_c   1.000
_cell.angle_alpha   90.00
_cell.angle_beta   90.00
_cell.angle_gamma   90.00
#
_symmetry.space_group_name_H-M   'P 1'
#
loop_
_entity.id
_entity.type
_entity.pdbx_description
1 polymer ?
#
loop_
_entity_poly.entity_id
_entity_poly.type
_entity_poly.pdbx_seq_one_letter_code
_entity_poly.pdbx_strand_id
1 'polypeptide(L)'
;MELTKQGHTHRLEEIRLTSESNEQIALIQSQRRVKVKWVDGLAGSVRPVITYAFFGLYAAVKIASWYSWVNGSNVPAITALIHIWSGEDEALFAAVMSFWFGHRALNRKK
;
A
#
# COMPACT_ATOMS: atom_id res chain seq x y z
N MET A 1 5.77 5.59 -44.16
CA MET A 1 4.49 4.90 -43.85
C MET A 1 4.54 4.09 -42.55
N GLU A 2 5.71 3.68 -42.07
CA GLU A 2 5.83 2.87 -40.83
C GLU A 2 5.62 3.66 -39.53
N LEU A 3 6.08 4.92 -39.46
CA LEU A 3 5.87 5.81 -38.30
C LEU A 3 4.38 6.06 -38.00
N THR A 4 3.55 6.17 -39.03
CA THR A 4 2.10 6.36 -38.88
C THR A 4 1.43 5.10 -38.32
N LYS A 5 1.95 3.92 -38.67
CA LYS A 5 1.49 2.61 -38.19
C LYS A 5 1.86 2.41 -36.71
N GLN A 6 3.08 2.79 -36.32
CA GLN A 6 3.55 2.77 -34.93
C GLN A 6 2.73 3.74 -34.04
N GLY A 7 2.47 4.96 -34.50
CA GLY A 7 1.61 5.90 -33.75
C GLY A 7 0.17 5.38 -33.56
N HIS A 8 -0.36 4.63 -34.53
CA HIS A 8 -1.68 4.03 -34.42
C HIS A 8 -1.72 2.86 -33.43
N THR A 9 -0.67 2.03 -33.36
CA THR A 9 -0.59 0.94 -32.38
C THR A 9 -0.49 1.46 -30.95
N HIS A 10 0.29 2.52 -30.71
CA HIS A 10 0.39 3.15 -29.39
C HIS A 10 -0.95 3.73 -28.92
N ARG A 11 -1.71 4.37 -29.82
CA ARG A 11 -3.06 4.88 -29.49
C ARG A 11 -4.04 3.76 -29.14
N LEU A 12 -3.97 2.63 -29.85
CA LEU A 12 -4.82 1.47 -29.55
C LEU A 12 -4.46 0.84 -28.21
N GLU A 13 -3.18 0.79 -27.86
CA GLU A 13 -2.70 0.29 -26.57
C GLU A 13 -3.17 1.20 -25.41
N GLU A 14 -3.05 2.52 -25.57
CA GLU A 14 -3.56 3.49 -24.60
C GLU A 14 -5.08 3.39 -24.41
N ILE A 15 -5.85 3.26 -25.49
CA ILE A 15 -7.32 3.07 -25.43
C ILE A 15 -7.68 1.76 -24.69
N ARG A 16 -6.89 0.68 -24.88
CA ARG A 16 -7.13 -0.59 -24.17
C ARG A 16 -6.84 -0.46 -22.68
N LEU A 17 -5.70 0.11 -22.31
CA LEU A 17 -5.31 0.31 -20.90
C LEU A 17 -6.31 1.20 -20.16
N THR A 18 -6.82 2.24 -20.84
CA THR A 18 -7.85 3.12 -20.27
C THR A 18 -9.22 2.44 -20.18
N SER A 19 -9.62 1.65 -21.19
CA SER A 19 -10.86 0.86 -21.16
C SER A 19 -10.87 -0.17 -20.02
N GLU A 20 -9.78 -0.93 -19.85
CA GLU A 20 -9.65 -1.94 -18.79
C GLU A 20 -9.72 -1.30 -17.39
N SER A 21 -9.08 -0.14 -17.21
CA SER A 21 -9.17 0.64 -15.98
C SER A 21 -10.59 1.15 -15.71
N ASN A 22 -11.25 1.68 -16.75
CA ASN A 22 -12.61 2.20 -16.65
C ASN A 22 -13.63 1.10 -16.35
N GLU A 23 -13.45 -0.08 -16.93
CA GLU A 23 -14.30 -1.25 -16.68
C GLU A 23 -14.17 -1.72 -15.22
N GLN A 24 -12.94 -1.81 -14.70
CA GLN A 24 -12.72 -2.12 -13.28
C GLN A 24 -13.36 -1.08 -12.36
N ILE A 25 -13.23 0.21 -12.68
CA ILE A 25 -13.86 1.29 -11.89
C ILE A 25 -15.38 1.17 -11.92
N ALA A 26 -15.97 0.90 -13.08
CA ALA A 26 -17.42 0.75 -13.25
C ALA A 26 -17.95 -0.48 -12.48
N LEU A 27 -17.23 -1.61 -12.52
CA LEU A 27 -17.54 -2.80 -11.74
C LEU A 27 -17.50 -2.49 -10.23
N ILE A 28 -16.45 -1.83 -9.74
CA ILE A 28 -16.33 -1.43 -8.33
C ILE A 28 -17.44 -0.45 -7.93
N GLN A 29 -17.79 0.51 -8.78
CA GLN A 29 -18.84 1.49 -8.52
C GLN A 29 -20.23 0.86 -8.48
N SER A 30 -20.50 -0.12 -9.34
CA SER A 30 -21.79 -0.81 -9.36
C SER A 30 -22.02 -1.65 -8.11
N GLN A 31 -20.96 -2.24 -7.54
CA GLN A 31 -21.02 -3.00 -6.28
C GLN A 31 -21.05 -2.15 -5.01
N ARG A 32 -20.73 -0.86 -5.09
CA ARG A 32 -20.59 0.03 -3.92
C ARG A 32 -21.90 0.62 -3.37
N ARG A 33 -23.06 0.35 -3.97
CA ARG A 33 -24.33 0.97 -3.54
C ARG A 33 -25.06 0.12 -2.51
N VAL A 34 -24.53 0.03 -1.29
CA VAL A 34 -25.40 -0.27 -0.14
C VAL A 34 -26.00 1.08 0.27
N LYS A 35 -27.30 1.32 0.04
CA LYS A 35 -27.98 2.61 0.33
C LYS A 35 -27.94 3.07 1.82
N VAL A 36 -27.14 2.42 2.66
CA VAL A 36 -27.00 2.66 4.11
C VAL A 36 -25.67 3.34 4.39
N LYS A 37 -25.72 4.64 4.73
CA LYS A 37 -24.53 5.51 4.92
C LYS A 37 -23.53 5.00 5.96
N TRP A 38 -23.97 4.31 7.02
CA TRP A 38 -23.02 3.71 7.97
C TRP A 38 -22.23 2.59 7.31
N VAL A 39 -22.89 1.76 6.48
CA VAL A 39 -22.30 0.52 5.95
C VAL A 39 -21.24 0.86 4.93
N ASP A 40 -21.49 1.88 4.11
CA ASP A 40 -20.50 2.43 3.19
C ASP A 40 -19.32 3.08 3.94
N GLY A 41 -19.57 3.76 5.07
CA GLY A 41 -18.52 4.30 5.94
C GLY A 41 -17.67 3.21 6.59
N LEU A 42 -18.31 2.15 7.08
CA LEU A 42 -17.64 1.00 7.67
C LEU A 42 -16.82 0.25 6.61
N ALA A 43 -17.40 -0.05 5.44
CA ALA A 43 -16.71 -0.68 4.31
C ALA A 43 -15.54 0.17 3.78
N GLY A 44 -15.69 1.49 3.74
CA GLY A 44 -14.61 2.43 3.43
C GLY A 44 -13.48 2.42 4.46
N SER A 45 -13.81 2.14 5.73
CA SER A 45 -12.84 2.10 6.83
C SER A 45 -12.10 0.76 6.95
N VAL A 46 -12.62 -0.36 6.43
CA VAL A 46 -11.97 -1.68 6.53
C VAL A 46 -10.54 -1.65 5.96
N ARG A 47 -10.34 -1.00 4.81
CA ARG A 47 -9.03 -0.90 4.16
C ARG A 47 -7.97 -0.21 5.05
N PRO A 48 -8.20 1.01 5.59
CA PRO A 48 -7.25 1.63 6.52
C PRO A 48 -7.15 0.92 7.87
N VAL A 49 -8.25 0.38 8.41
CA VAL A 49 -8.25 -0.31 9.71
C VAL A 49 -7.35 -1.53 9.69
N ILE A 50 -7.44 -2.38 8.66
CA ILE A 50 -6.57 -3.54 8.52
C ILE A 50 -5.10 -3.11 8.46
N THR A 51 -4.77 -2.08 7.68
CA THR A 51 -3.40 -1.55 7.58
C THR A 51 -2.87 -1.09 8.94
N TYR A 52 -3.65 -0.33 9.71
CA TYR A 52 -3.24 0.12 11.03
C TYR A 52 -3.14 -1.03 12.04
N ALA A 53 -4.03 -2.01 11.98
CA ALA A 53 -3.99 -3.18 12.86
C ALA A 53 -2.71 -4.02 12.63
N PHE A 54 -2.37 -4.31 11.37
CA PHE A 54 -1.14 -5.04 11.06
C PHE A 54 0.12 -4.24 11.39
N PHE A 55 0.13 -2.92 11.11
CA PHE A 55 1.25 -2.06 11.47
C PHE A 55 1.42 -1.93 12.99
N GLY A 56 0.32 -1.83 13.73
CA GLY A 56 0.31 -1.82 15.20
C GLY A 56 0.79 -3.14 15.79
N LEU A 57 0.31 -4.27 15.25
CA LEU A 57 0.79 -5.60 15.65
C LEU A 57 2.30 -5.76 15.38
N TYR A 58 2.76 -5.33 14.20
CA TYR A 58 4.18 -5.34 13.85
C TYR A 58 5.02 -4.48 14.81
N ALA A 59 4.56 -3.26 15.13
CA ALA A 59 5.22 -2.39 16.10
C ALA A 59 5.26 -3.04 17.49
N ALA A 60 4.16 -3.66 17.94
CA ALA A 60 4.11 -4.35 19.22
C ALA A 60 5.11 -5.53 19.28
N VAL A 61 5.22 -6.32 18.22
CA VAL A 61 6.21 -7.41 18.12
C VAL A 61 7.63 -6.86 18.17
N LYS A 62 7.94 -5.78 17.44
CA LYS A 62 9.28 -5.16 17.48
C LYS A 62 9.62 -4.59 18.85
N ILE A 63 8.66 -3.96 19.54
CA ILE A 63 8.82 -3.47 20.91
C ILE A 63 9.07 -4.64 21.88
N ALA A 64 8.33 -5.75 21.75
CA ALA A 64 8.53 -6.94 22.58
C ALA A 64 9.91 -7.56 22.36
N SER A 65 10.36 -7.67 21.10
CA SER A 65 11.71 -8.12 20.76
C SER A 65 12.78 -7.21 21.35
N TRP A 66 12.61 -5.89 21.26
CA TRP A 66 13.53 -4.92 21.85
C TRP A 66 13.60 -5.03 23.36
N TYR A 67 12.44 -5.15 24.02
CA TYR A 67 12.37 -5.37 25.46
C TYR A 67 13.08 -6.66 25.88
N SER A 68 12.94 -7.74 25.10
CA SER A 68 13.64 -9.00 25.34
C SER A 68 15.15 -8.86 25.23
N TRP A 69 15.66 -8.09 24.28
CA TRP A 69 17.10 -7.89 24.10
C TRP A 69 17.72 -7.02 25.20
N VAL A 70 17.02 -5.95 25.60
CA VAL A 70 17.50 -5.03 26.64
C VAL A 70 17.51 -5.71 28.01
N ASN A 71 16.42 -6.38 28.38
CA ASN A 71 16.30 -6.97 29.72
C ASN A 71 16.88 -8.39 29.82
N GLY A 72 16.84 -9.16 28.72
CA GLY A 72 17.32 -10.54 28.72
C GLY A 72 18.83 -10.67 28.50
N SER A 73 19.40 -9.85 27.60
CA SER A 73 20.79 -9.95 27.17
C SER A 73 21.67 -8.80 27.69
N ASN A 74 21.12 -7.90 28.51
CA ASN A 74 21.77 -6.69 29.04
C ASN A 74 22.45 -5.84 27.96
N VAL A 75 21.88 -5.85 26.75
CA VAL A 75 22.37 -5.06 25.62
C VAL A 75 21.87 -3.62 25.79
N PRO A 76 22.71 -2.60 25.58
CA PRO A 76 22.26 -1.22 25.65
C PRO A 76 21.09 -0.96 24.68
N ALA A 77 20.10 -0.22 25.17
CA ALA A 77 18.86 0.12 24.46
C ALA A 77 19.05 0.57 23.01
N ILE A 78 20.02 1.46 22.78
CA ILE A 78 20.36 1.98 21.44
C ILE A 78 20.88 0.86 20.52
N THR A 79 21.76 0.00 21.04
CA THR A 79 22.40 -1.06 20.26
C THR A 79 21.40 -2.15 19.88
N ALA A 80 20.48 -2.48 20.78
CA ALA A 80 19.38 -3.39 20.50
C ALA A 80 18.46 -2.87 19.39
N LEU A 81 18.23 -1.55 19.32
CA LEU A 81 17.39 -0.95 18.29
C LEU A 81 18.02 -1.04 16.90
N ILE A 82 19.33 -0.78 16.81
CA ILE A 82 20.11 -0.91 15.56
C ILE A 82 20.14 -2.37 15.09
N HIS A 83 20.25 -3.32 16.02
CA HIS A 83 20.24 -4.75 15.69
C HIS A 83 18.87 -5.28 15.25
N ILE A 84 17.80 -4.77 15.83
CA ILE A 84 16.43 -5.19 15.50
C ILE A 84 15.98 -4.66 14.15
N TRP A 85 16.55 -3.54 13.70
CA TRP A 85 16.28 -2.95 12.39
C TRP A 85 17.09 -3.67 11.31
N SER A 86 16.47 -4.66 10.66
CA SER A 86 17.10 -5.45 9.60
C SER A 86 16.81 -4.89 8.20
N GLY A 87 17.53 -5.36 7.19
CA GLY A 87 17.24 -5.01 5.79
C GLY A 87 15.86 -5.48 5.31
N GLU A 88 15.30 -6.52 5.95
CA GLU A 88 13.93 -6.98 5.69
C GLU A 88 12.91 -5.95 6.18
N ASP A 89 13.16 -5.32 7.32
CA ASP A 89 12.29 -4.27 7.87
C ASP A 89 12.32 -3.01 7.00
N GLU A 90 13.49 -2.67 6.46
CA GLU A 90 13.66 -1.58 5.51
C GLU A 90 12.88 -1.83 4.22
N ALA A 91 12.98 -3.05 3.65
CA ALA A 91 12.23 -3.43 2.47
C ALA A 91 10.71 -3.41 2.72
N LEU A 92 10.27 -3.90 3.89
CA LEU A 92 8.86 -3.87 4.30
C LEU A 92 8.38 -2.43 4.48
N PHE A 93 9.18 -1.57 5.11
CA PHE A 93 8.87 -0.16 5.27
C PHE A 93 8.77 0.56 3.91
N ALA A 94 9.73 0.33 3.01
CA ALA A 94 9.69 0.86 1.65
C ALA A 94 8.46 0.40 0.87
N ALA A 95 8.07 -0.87 1.00
CA ALA A 95 6.86 -1.41 0.39
C ALA A 95 5.58 -0.74 0.94
N VAL A 96 5.49 -0.54 2.27
CA VAL A 96 4.36 0.16 2.90
C VAL A 96 4.29 1.63 2.47
N MET A 97 5.43 2.32 2.41
CA MET A 97 5.51 3.70 1.95
C MET A 97 5.11 3.80 0.46
N SER A 98 5.58 2.88 -0.38
CA SER A 98 5.18 2.79 -1.79
C SER A 98 3.69 2.50 -1.94
N PHE A 99 3.10 1.67 -1.08
CA PHE A 99 1.65 1.44 -1.09
C PHE A 99 0.84 2.71 -0.75
N TRP A 100 1.24 3.44 0.30
CA TRP A 100 0.53 4.65 0.75
C TRP A 100 0.73 5.87 -0.17
N PHE A 101 1.94 6.04 -0.70
CA PHE A 101 2.32 7.22 -1.48
C PHE A 101 2.39 6.95 -2.98
N GLY A 102 2.56 5.71 -3.43
CA GLY A 102 2.66 5.34 -4.84
C GLY A 102 1.39 5.64 -5.64
N HIS A 103 0.21 5.39 -5.06
CA HIS A 103 -1.05 5.76 -5.73
C HIS A 103 -1.23 7.30 -5.83
N ARG A 104 -0.73 8.07 -4.84
CA ARG A 104 -0.74 9.54 -4.91
C ARG A 104 0.30 10.11 -5.87
N ALA A 105 1.42 9.43 -6.09
CA ALA A 105 2.42 9.79 -7.09
C ALA A 105 1.91 9.54 -8.52
N LEU A 106 1.18 8.45 -8.74
CA LEU A 106 0.56 8.11 -10.02
C LEU A 106 -0.58 9.07 -10.40
N ASN A 107 -1.38 9.53 -9.42
CA ASN A 107 -2.46 10.50 -9.66
C ASN A 107 -1.99 11.96 -9.92
N ARG A 108 -0.68 12.21 -10.00
CA ARG A 108 -0.11 13.55 -10.21
C ARG A 108 0.26 13.89 -11.65
N LYS A 109 -0.05 13.03 -12.62
CA LYS A 109 -0.01 13.38 -14.05
C LYS A 109 -1.41 13.73 -14.53
N LYS A 110 -1.77 15.00 -14.39
CA LYS A 110 -2.76 15.67 -15.24
C LYS A 110 -2.00 16.59 -16.18
#